data_AF-R7UKH5-F1
#
_entry.id   AF-R7UKH5-F1
#
_cell.length_a   1.000
_cell.length_b   1.000
_cell.length_c   1.000
_cell.angle_alpha   90.00
_cell.angle_beta   90.00
_cell.angle_gamma   90.00
#
_symmetry.space_group_name_H-M   'P 1'
#
loop_
_entity.id
_entity.type
_entity.pdbx_description
1 polymer ?
#
loop_
_entity_poly.entity_id
_entity_poly.type
_entity_poly.pdbx_seq_one_letter_code
_entity_poly.pdbx_strand_id
1 'polypeptide(L)'
;MLLWKQVLVDRERSQLWLGGYCFNTDNRYPLWLGGYCFNTDNRYPLWLGGYCFNTDNRYPLGLGEYCFNTDNRYPLGLGGYCFNTDNRYPLGLGGYCFNTDNRYPLWLGGYCFNTDNRYPLWLGGYCFNTDNRYPLWLGGYCFNTDNRYPLGLGGYCFNTDNRYPLGLGGYCFNTDNRYPLGLGGYCFNTDNRYPLGLGGYCFNTDNRYPLGLGGYCFNTDNRYPLGLGGYCFNTDNRYPLGLGGYCFNTDNQA
;
A
#
# COMPACT_ATOMS: atom_id res chain seq x y z
N MET A 1 2.14 38.84 -23.15
CA MET A 1 1.12 38.48 -24.17
C MET A 1 1.14 36.96 -24.32
N LEU A 2 0.27 36.25 -23.60
CA LEU A 2 0.16 34.79 -23.68
C LEU A 2 -0.71 34.47 -24.89
N LEU A 3 -0.11 33.89 -25.94
CA LEU A 3 -0.79 33.49 -27.16
C LEU A 3 -1.48 32.13 -26.92
N TRP A 4 -2.81 32.12 -26.85
CA TRP A 4 -3.61 30.89 -26.85
C TRP A 4 -4.10 30.63 -28.26
N LYS A 5 -3.92 29.42 -28.78
CA LYS A 5 -4.53 29.00 -30.06
C LYS A 5 -5.54 27.90 -29.79
N GLN A 6 -6.82 28.28 -29.74
CA GLN A 6 -7.95 27.36 -29.68
C GLN A 6 -8.26 26.90 -31.11
N VAL A 7 -8.22 25.59 -31.36
CA VAL A 7 -8.67 25.01 -32.64
C VAL A 7 -9.97 24.25 -32.37
N LEU A 8 -11.09 24.81 -32.84
CA LEU A 8 -12.40 24.17 -32.78
C LEU A 8 -12.55 23.21 -33.95
N VAL A 9 -12.84 21.93 -33.66
CA VAL A 9 -13.20 20.93 -34.67
C VAL A 9 -14.64 20.51 -34.37
N ASP A 10 -15.60 20.97 -35.17
CA ASP A 10 -17.01 20.85 -34.81
C ASP A 10 -17.73 19.70 -35.53
N ARG A 11 -17.98 18.64 -34.75
CA ARG A 11 -19.35 18.15 -34.45
C ARG A 11 -19.24 17.29 -33.17
N GLU A 12 -19.61 17.88 -32.02
CA GLU A 12 -19.84 17.26 -30.69
C GLU A 12 -18.78 17.38 -29.56
N ARG A 13 -18.06 18.51 -29.48
CA ARG A 13 -17.23 18.99 -28.34
C ARG A 13 -15.85 18.33 -28.16
N SER A 14 -15.10 18.20 -29.24
CA SER A 14 -13.65 17.96 -29.18
C SER A 14 -12.90 19.28 -29.35
N GLN A 15 -12.09 19.67 -28.37
CA GLN A 15 -11.31 20.92 -28.43
C GLN A 15 -9.83 20.62 -28.26
N LEU A 16 -9.00 21.07 -29.20
CA LEU A 16 -7.54 21.02 -29.07
C LEU A 16 -7.04 22.37 -28.58
N TRP A 17 -6.23 22.31 -27.52
CA TRP A 17 -5.59 23.46 -26.92
C TRP A 17 -4.07 23.26 -26.86
N LEU A 18 -3.35 24.29 -27.29
CA LEU A 18 -1.89 24.37 -27.28
C LEU A 18 -1.47 25.63 -26.51
N GLY A 19 -0.64 25.50 -25.47
CA GLY A 19 -0.17 26.65 -24.70
C GLY A 19 0.54 26.30 -23.39
N GLY A 20 0.95 27.30 -22.62
CA GLY A 20 1.71 27.07 -21.37
C GLY A 20 0.88 26.62 -20.16
N TYR A 21 -0.40 26.98 -20.13
CA TYR A 21 -1.38 26.74 -19.05
C TYR A 21 -2.72 26.22 -19.66
N CYS A 22 -3.75 25.89 -18.88
CA CYS A 22 -5.13 25.83 -19.39
C CYS A 22 -6.09 25.78 -18.23
N PHE A 23 -7.29 26.26 -18.50
CA PHE A 23 -8.44 26.06 -17.66
C PHE A 23 -9.59 25.59 -18.54
N ASN A 24 -10.17 24.45 -18.23
CA ASN A 24 -11.12 23.77 -19.10
C ASN A 24 -12.28 23.15 -18.31
N THR A 25 -13.49 23.62 -18.59
CA THR A 25 -14.71 23.18 -17.93
C THR A 25 -15.74 22.64 -18.92
N ASP A 26 -16.55 21.68 -18.46
CA ASP A 26 -17.77 21.21 -19.13
C ASP A 26 -17.60 20.69 -20.59
N ASN A 27 -16.42 20.19 -20.92
CA ASN A 27 -16.11 19.63 -22.23
C ASN A 27 -16.19 18.09 -22.23
N ARG A 28 -16.64 17.54 -23.37
CA ARG A 28 -16.73 16.07 -23.50
C ARG A 28 -15.37 15.47 -23.79
N TYR A 29 -14.62 16.04 -24.72
CA TYR A 29 -13.34 15.50 -25.22
C TYR A 29 -12.27 16.59 -25.34
N PRO A 30 -11.88 17.28 -24.26
CA PRO A 30 -10.81 18.24 -24.37
C PRO A 30 -9.45 17.53 -24.51
N LEU A 31 -8.66 17.99 -25.46
CA LEU A 31 -7.28 17.56 -25.68
C LEU A 31 -6.36 18.77 -25.45
N TRP A 32 -5.35 18.58 -24.62
CA TRP A 32 -4.39 19.63 -24.34
C TRP A 32 -2.94 19.15 -24.40
N LEU A 33 -2.08 19.97 -25.00
CA LEU A 33 -0.62 19.83 -24.92
C LEU A 33 0.05 21.11 -24.43
N GLY A 34 0.93 21.00 -23.42
CA GLY A 34 1.61 22.17 -22.85
C GLY A 34 2.26 22.00 -21.47
N GLY A 35 2.46 23.10 -20.73
CA GLY A 35 3.00 23.10 -19.35
C GLY A 35 2.04 22.64 -18.24
N TYR A 36 1.05 23.46 -17.87
CA TYR A 36 0.04 23.21 -16.82
C TYR A 36 -1.40 23.10 -17.35
N CYS A 37 -2.24 22.23 -16.79
CA CYS A 37 -3.68 22.23 -17.08
C CYS A 37 -4.58 21.98 -15.89
N PHE A 38 -5.71 22.69 -15.85
CA PHE A 38 -6.81 22.47 -14.94
C PHE A 38 -8.07 22.08 -15.73
N ASN A 39 -8.57 20.86 -15.50
CA ASN A 39 -9.76 20.29 -16.14
C ASN A 39 -10.81 19.97 -15.09
N THR A 40 -12.00 20.55 -15.21
CA THR A 40 -13.12 20.31 -14.29
C THR A 40 -14.38 19.88 -15.04
N ASP A 41 -15.14 18.93 -14.48
CA ASP A 41 -16.44 18.49 -15.01
C ASP A 41 -16.43 17.92 -16.46
N ASN A 42 -15.29 17.41 -16.91
CA ASN A 42 -15.13 16.84 -18.25
C ASN A 42 -15.41 15.33 -18.27
N ARG A 43 -15.85 14.82 -19.44
CA ARG A 43 -16.03 13.35 -19.58
C ARG A 43 -14.73 12.63 -19.87
N TYR A 44 -13.96 13.09 -20.85
CA TYR A 44 -12.76 12.42 -21.34
C TYR A 44 -11.63 13.44 -21.61
N PRO A 45 -11.13 14.15 -20.58
CA PRO A 45 -10.01 15.06 -20.80
C PRO A 45 -8.73 14.26 -21.05
N LEU A 46 -8.01 14.60 -22.11
CA LEU A 46 -6.70 14.06 -22.45
C LEU A 46 -5.67 15.18 -22.37
N TRP A 47 -4.59 14.91 -21.64
CA TRP A 47 -3.57 15.88 -21.36
C TRP A 47 -2.16 15.29 -21.56
N LEU A 48 -1.31 16.03 -22.27
CA LEU A 48 0.14 15.82 -22.33
C LEU A 48 0.87 17.06 -21.83
N GLY A 49 1.72 16.96 -20.82
CA GLY A 49 2.48 18.11 -20.36
C GLY A 49 3.34 17.95 -19.11
N GLY A 50 3.58 19.07 -18.42
CA GLY A 50 4.28 19.10 -17.14
C GLY A 50 3.37 18.76 -15.94
N TYR A 51 2.27 19.49 -15.77
CA TYR A 51 1.32 19.34 -14.66
C TYR A 51 -0.15 19.26 -15.14
N CYS A 52 -0.90 18.24 -14.72
CA CYS A 52 -2.36 18.21 -14.86
C CYS A 52 -3.08 18.14 -13.53
N PHE A 53 -4.20 18.86 -13.47
CA PHE A 53 -5.15 18.87 -12.38
C PHE A 53 -6.52 18.55 -12.97
N ASN A 54 -7.09 17.42 -12.56
CA ASN A 54 -8.37 16.94 -13.03
C ASN A 54 -9.32 16.82 -11.83
N THR A 55 -10.42 17.56 -11.84
CA THR A 55 -11.44 17.53 -10.78
C THR A 55 -12.79 17.12 -11.37
N ASP A 56 -13.54 16.24 -10.71
CA ASP A 56 -14.91 15.85 -11.09
C ASP A 56 -15.07 15.28 -12.52
N ASN A 57 -13.98 14.76 -13.11
CA ASN A 57 -14.01 14.18 -14.45
C ASN A 57 -14.35 12.68 -14.42
N ARG A 58 -14.92 12.17 -15.51
CA ARG A 58 -15.24 10.73 -15.58
C ARG A 58 -14.04 9.86 -15.94
N TYR A 59 -13.28 10.23 -16.97
CA TYR A 59 -12.18 9.44 -17.53
C TYR A 59 -11.00 10.34 -17.89
N PRO A 60 -10.38 11.04 -16.94
CA PRO A 60 -9.22 11.87 -17.25
C PRO A 60 -8.00 11.00 -17.54
N LEU A 61 -7.28 11.33 -18.61
CA LEU A 61 -6.01 10.72 -18.99
C LEU A 61 -4.92 11.81 -18.97
N GLY A 62 -4.00 11.69 -18.01
CA GLY A 62 -2.86 12.59 -17.86
C GLY A 62 -1.53 11.90 -18.15
N LEU A 63 -0.74 12.49 -19.05
CA LEU A 63 0.63 12.09 -19.38
C LEU A 63 1.58 13.25 -19.06
N GLY A 64 2.37 13.16 -18.00
CA GLY A 64 3.29 14.24 -17.67
C GLY A 64 4.02 14.11 -16.35
N GLU A 65 4.80 15.10 -15.95
CA GLU A 65 5.62 15.00 -14.75
C GLU A 65 4.78 14.88 -13.47
N TYR A 66 3.68 15.64 -13.37
CA TYR A 66 2.76 15.63 -12.24
C TYR A 66 1.31 15.45 -12.69
N CYS A 67 0.62 14.46 -12.13
CA CYS A 67 -0.80 14.21 -12.39
C CYS A 67 -1.61 14.26 -11.10
N PHE A 68 -2.52 15.22 -10.97
CA PHE A 68 -3.43 15.37 -9.83
C PHE A 68 -4.86 15.06 -10.26
N ASN A 69 -5.52 14.12 -9.61
CA ASN A 69 -6.91 13.74 -9.89
C ASN A 69 -7.73 13.74 -8.60
N THR A 70 -8.75 14.59 -8.52
CA THR A 70 -9.68 14.68 -7.39
C THR A 70 -11.11 14.36 -7.84
N ASP A 71 -11.84 13.53 -7.08
CA ASP A 71 -13.26 13.22 -7.32
C ASP A 71 -13.59 12.61 -8.70
N ASN A 72 -12.60 11.99 -9.35
CA ASN A 72 -12.78 11.38 -10.67
C ASN A 72 -13.23 9.92 -10.58
N ARG A 73 -13.91 9.46 -11.64
CA ARG A 73 -14.40 8.07 -11.67
C ARG A 73 -13.31 7.07 -12.09
N TYR A 74 -12.59 7.35 -13.17
CA TYR A 74 -11.57 6.47 -13.76
C TYR A 74 -10.35 7.28 -14.21
N PRO A 75 -9.62 7.95 -13.30
CA PRO A 75 -8.44 8.69 -13.70
C PRO A 75 -7.28 7.74 -14.05
N LEU A 76 -6.58 8.06 -15.14
CA LEU A 76 -5.33 7.42 -15.54
C LEU A 76 -4.22 8.48 -15.56
N GLY A 77 -3.27 8.38 -14.64
CA GLY A 77 -2.08 9.25 -14.59
C GLY A 77 -0.82 8.46 -14.92
N LEU A 78 -0.01 8.94 -15.87
CA LEU A 78 1.32 8.40 -16.12
C LEU A 78 2.34 9.54 -15.97
N GLY A 79 3.28 9.41 -15.03
CA GLY A 79 4.16 10.51 -14.71
C GLY A 79 5.29 10.26 -13.73
N GLY A 80 6.00 11.31 -13.36
CA GLY A 80 6.96 11.24 -12.25
C GLY A 80 6.23 11.12 -10.91
N TYR A 81 5.17 11.91 -10.76
CA TYR A 81 4.34 12.00 -9.56
C TYR A 81 2.87 11.91 -9.93
N CYS A 82 2.11 11.14 -9.16
CA CYS A 82 0.68 11.03 -9.35
C CYS A 82 -0.05 11.09 -8.00
N PHE A 83 -1.09 11.91 -7.92
CA PHE A 83 -1.83 12.23 -6.72
C PHE A 83 -3.32 12.02 -6.98
N ASN A 84 -3.94 11.01 -6.37
CA ASN A 84 -5.36 10.71 -6.59
C ASN A 84 -6.13 10.73 -5.27
N THR A 85 -7.09 11.65 -5.15
CA THR A 85 -7.96 11.82 -3.97
C THR A 85 -9.42 11.56 -4.33
N ASP A 86 -10.13 10.80 -3.49
CA ASP A 86 -11.59 10.55 -3.61
C ASP A 86 -12.04 9.92 -4.94
N ASN A 87 -11.16 9.19 -5.62
CA ASN A 87 -11.47 8.56 -6.90
C ASN A 87 -12.00 7.13 -6.76
N ARG A 88 -12.82 6.69 -7.71
CA ARG A 88 -13.37 5.32 -7.66
C ARG A 88 -12.39 4.26 -8.16
N TYR A 89 -11.80 4.47 -9.33
CA TYR A 89 -10.90 3.51 -9.98
C TYR A 89 -9.64 4.20 -10.52
N PRO A 90 -8.83 4.83 -9.66
CA PRO A 90 -7.61 5.46 -10.12
C PRO A 90 -6.57 4.43 -10.54
N LEU A 91 -6.04 4.61 -11.74
CA LEU A 91 -4.84 3.93 -12.21
C LEU A 91 -3.73 4.95 -12.34
N GLY A 92 -2.53 4.59 -11.92
CA GLY A 92 -1.40 5.27 -12.51
C GLY A 92 -0.07 4.58 -12.37
N LEU A 93 0.88 5.13 -13.12
CA LEU A 93 2.24 4.66 -13.19
C LEU A 93 3.19 5.82 -13.01
N GLY A 94 4.12 5.69 -12.07
CA GLY A 94 5.12 6.73 -11.88
C GLY A 94 6.20 6.45 -10.85
N GLY A 95 7.08 7.42 -10.64
CA GLY A 95 8.10 7.32 -9.60
C GLY A 95 7.49 7.33 -8.20
N TYR A 96 6.52 8.24 -8.00
CA TYR A 96 5.85 8.48 -6.73
C TYR A 96 4.34 8.55 -6.91
N CYS A 97 3.61 7.81 -6.08
CA CYS A 97 2.15 7.72 -6.16
C CYS A 97 1.55 7.98 -4.78
N PHE A 98 0.60 8.91 -4.68
CA PHE A 98 -0.04 9.33 -3.44
C PHE A 98 -1.55 9.25 -3.58
N ASN A 99 -2.20 8.53 -2.67
CA ASN A 99 -3.61 8.23 -2.80
C ASN A 99 -4.37 8.28 -1.48
N THR A 100 -5.48 8.99 -1.52
CA THR A 100 -6.34 9.19 -0.35
C THR A 100 -7.79 8.87 -0.72
N ASP A 101 -8.48 8.13 0.14
CA ASP A 101 -9.93 7.89 0.06
C ASP A 101 -10.46 7.22 -1.24
N ASN A 102 -9.62 6.46 -1.95
CA ASN A 102 -10.02 5.80 -3.19
C ASN A 102 -10.64 4.40 -2.96
N ARG A 103 -11.48 3.94 -3.90
CA ARG A 103 -12.19 2.64 -3.74
C ARG A 103 -11.51 1.41 -4.33
N TYR A 104 -10.73 1.58 -5.39
CA TYR A 104 -10.03 0.51 -6.11
C TYR A 104 -8.78 1.07 -6.81
N PRO A 105 -7.83 1.66 -6.08
CA PRO A 105 -6.62 2.18 -6.70
C PRO A 105 -5.71 1.05 -7.18
N LEU A 106 -5.21 1.15 -8.42
CA LEU A 106 -4.19 0.26 -9.00
C LEU A 106 -2.97 1.07 -9.42
N TRP A 107 -1.79 0.67 -8.97
CA TRP A 107 -0.62 1.51 -9.20
C TRP A 107 0.69 0.75 -9.29
N LEU A 108 1.56 1.29 -10.12
CA LEU A 108 2.89 0.78 -10.35
C LEU A 108 3.88 1.92 -10.19
N GLY A 109 4.81 1.80 -9.24
CA GLY A 109 5.79 2.86 -9.04
C GLY A 109 6.93 2.58 -8.08
N GLY A 110 7.88 3.51 -7.98
CA GLY A 110 9.00 3.37 -7.05
C GLY A 110 8.54 3.46 -5.59
N TYR A 111 7.74 4.47 -5.30
CA TYR A 111 7.23 4.80 -3.96
C TYR A 111 5.73 5.04 -4.00
N CYS A 112 5.01 4.40 -3.08
CA CYS A 112 3.55 4.43 -3.04
C CYS A 112 3.08 4.76 -1.62
N PHE A 113 2.24 5.78 -1.48
CA PHE A 113 1.67 6.23 -0.20
C PHE A 113 0.14 6.21 -0.28
N ASN A 114 -0.50 5.58 0.71
CA ASN A 114 -1.94 5.35 0.72
C ASN A 114 -2.58 5.56 2.07
N THR A 115 -3.69 6.27 2.05
CA THR A 115 -4.51 6.51 3.24
C THR A 115 -5.98 6.24 2.91
N ASP A 116 -6.68 5.53 3.79
CA ASP A 116 -8.14 5.35 3.77
C ASP A 116 -8.75 4.70 2.50
N ASN A 117 -7.96 3.97 1.72
CA ASN A 117 -8.44 3.33 0.51
C ASN A 117 -9.14 1.98 0.78
N ARG A 118 -10.02 1.59 -0.13
CA ARG A 118 -10.59 0.24 -0.20
C ARG A 118 -9.93 -0.51 -1.34
N TYR A 119 -9.65 -1.79 -1.13
CA TYR A 119 -9.05 -2.71 -2.12
C TYR A 119 -7.87 -2.14 -2.93
N PRO A 120 -6.88 -1.47 -2.29
CA PRO A 120 -5.72 -0.97 -3.02
C PRO A 120 -4.84 -2.12 -3.55
N LEU A 121 -4.41 -2.05 -4.81
CA LEU A 121 -3.44 -2.97 -5.43
C LEU A 121 -2.20 -2.23 -5.94
N TRP A 122 -1.03 -2.66 -5.50
CA TRP A 122 0.20 -1.90 -5.70
C TRP A 122 1.40 -2.76 -5.98
N LEU A 123 2.22 -2.28 -6.91
CA LEU A 123 3.47 -2.89 -7.27
C LEU A 123 4.57 -1.83 -7.23
N GLY A 124 5.57 -2.00 -6.38
CA GLY A 124 6.61 -0.98 -6.26
C GLY A 124 7.80 -1.32 -5.38
N GLY A 125 8.77 -0.40 -5.31
CA GLY A 125 9.92 -0.57 -4.43
C GLY A 125 9.53 -0.47 -2.96
N TYR A 126 8.79 0.60 -2.62
CA TYR A 126 8.37 0.94 -1.27
C TYR A 126 6.88 1.30 -1.24
N CYS A 127 6.13 0.69 -0.32
CA CYS A 127 4.71 0.94 -0.16
C CYS A 127 4.38 1.27 1.30
N PHE A 128 3.68 2.37 1.54
CA PHE A 128 3.29 2.87 2.87
C PHE A 128 1.78 3.09 2.95
N ASN A 129 1.13 2.44 3.89
CA ASN A 129 -0.33 2.30 3.88
C ASN A 129 -0.94 2.44 5.26
N THR A 130 -1.91 3.34 5.37
CA THR A 130 -2.63 3.63 6.60
C THR A 130 -4.12 3.48 6.39
N ASP A 131 -4.82 2.84 7.33
CA ASP A 131 -6.29 2.78 7.41
C ASP A 131 -7.03 2.13 6.21
N ASN A 132 -6.35 1.31 5.41
CA ASN A 132 -6.94 0.68 4.23
C ASN A 132 -7.69 -0.62 4.55
N ARG A 133 -8.66 -0.95 3.68
CA ARG A 133 -9.40 -2.23 3.72
C ARG A 133 -8.94 -3.13 2.59
N TYR A 134 -8.47 -4.34 2.94
CA TYR A 134 -7.98 -5.36 1.99
C TYR A 134 -6.85 -4.88 1.06
N PRO A 135 -5.78 -4.29 1.59
CA PRO A 135 -4.73 -3.80 0.74
C PRO A 135 -3.77 -4.92 0.28
N LEU A 136 -3.40 -4.94 -1.01
CA LEU A 136 -2.51 -5.92 -1.63
C LEU A 136 -1.26 -5.24 -2.22
N TRP A 137 -0.08 -5.74 -1.84
CA TRP A 137 1.21 -5.14 -2.15
C TRP A 137 2.21 -6.15 -2.67
N LEU A 138 2.93 -5.75 -3.70
CA LEU A 138 4.09 -6.48 -4.23
C LEU A 138 5.27 -5.52 -4.28
N GLY A 139 6.31 -5.75 -3.50
CA GLY A 139 7.44 -4.83 -3.49
C GLY A 139 8.67 -5.22 -2.71
N GLY A 140 9.66 -4.32 -2.65
CA GLY A 140 10.83 -4.52 -1.80
C GLY A 140 10.47 -4.40 -0.32
N TYR A 141 9.74 -3.33 0.01
CA TYR A 141 9.34 -2.97 1.37
C TYR A 141 7.85 -2.61 1.42
N CYS A 142 7.11 -3.22 2.33
CA CYS A 142 5.70 -2.96 2.56
C CYS A 142 5.48 -2.55 4.02
N PHE A 143 4.92 -1.37 4.25
CA PHE A 143 4.57 -0.84 5.56
C PHE A 143 3.07 -0.62 5.64
N ASN A 144 2.42 -1.27 6.61
CA ASN A 144 0.97 -1.28 6.77
C ASN A 144 0.60 -0.94 8.23
N THR A 145 -0.13 0.15 8.42
CA THR A 145 -0.64 0.59 9.72
C THR A 145 -2.17 0.63 9.71
N ASP A 146 -2.82 0.14 10.77
CA ASP A 146 -4.27 0.22 10.98
C ASP A 146 -5.17 -0.40 9.89
N ASN A 147 -4.64 -1.33 9.09
CA ASN A 147 -5.38 -2.01 8.03
C ASN A 147 -6.13 -3.25 8.54
N ARG A 148 -7.24 -3.59 7.88
CA ARG A 148 -8.03 -4.77 8.29
C ARG A 148 -7.45 -6.10 7.83
N TYR A 149 -7.00 -6.18 6.58
CA TYR A 149 -6.56 -7.43 5.94
C TYR A 149 -5.41 -7.16 4.96
N PRO A 150 -4.27 -6.61 5.41
CA PRO A 150 -3.18 -6.34 4.50
C PRO A 150 -2.48 -7.62 4.05
N LEU A 151 -2.18 -7.71 2.76
CA LEU A 151 -1.37 -8.75 2.14
C LEU A 151 -0.12 -8.11 1.53
N GLY A 152 1.02 -8.35 2.16
CA GLY A 152 2.34 -7.90 1.68
C GLY A 152 3.15 -9.06 1.10
N LEU A 153 3.64 -8.89 -0.12
CA LEU A 153 4.59 -9.77 -0.80
C LEU A 153 5.89 -8.98 -1.03
N GLY A 154 6.99 -9.33 -0.36
CA GLY A 154 8.22 -8.55 -0.56
C GLY A 154 9.46 -9.00 0.17
N GLY A 155 10.52 -8.20 0.11
CA GLY A 155 11.72 -8.44 0.92
C GLY A 155 11.45 -8.25 2.41
N TYR A 156 10.72 -7.17 2.73
CA TYR A 156 10.38 -6.77 4.09
C TYR A 156 8.91 -6.39 4.19
N CYS A 157 8.18 -6.99 5.13
CA CYS A 157 6.79 -6.68 5.44
C CYS A 157 6.69 -6.20 6.89
N PHE A 158 6.20 -4.98 7.10
CA PHE A 158 5.96 -4.36 8.39
C PHE A 158 4.46 -4.10 8.55
N ASN A 159 3.86 -4.68 9.58
CA ASN A 159 2.43 -4.55 9.88
C ASN A 159 2.23 -4.11 11.33
N THR A 160 1.66 -2.94 11.55
CA THR A 160 1.33 -2.38 12.86
C THR A 160 -0.18 -2.19 13.02
N ASP A 161 -0.76 -2.56 14.15
CA ASP A 161 -2.18 -2.34 14.50
C ASP A 161 -3.21 -2.93 13.51
N ASN A 162 -2.83 -3.96 12.76
CA ASN A 162 -3.70 -4.61 11.80
C ASN A 162 -4.49 -5.78 12.40
N ARG A 163 -5.64 -6.09 11.80
CA ARG A 163 -6.46 -7.22 12.30
C ARG A 163 -5.95 -8.57 11.80
N TYR A 164 -5.74 -8.71 10.50
CA TYR A 164 -5.35 -9.97 9.85
C TYR A 164 -4.24 -9.74 8.81
N PRO A 165 -3.05 -9.27 9.21
CA PRO A 165 -1.98 -9.07 8.25
C PRO A 165 -1.37 -10.40 7.80
N LEU A 166 -1.09 -10.51 6.50
CA LEU A 166 -0.34 -11.59 5.89
C LEU A 166 0.91 -11.02 5.22
N GLY A 167 2.08 -11.36 5.75
CA GLY A 167 3.39 -11.01 5.19
C GLY A 167 4.08 -12.24 4.61
N LEU A 168 4.52 -12.14 3.36
CA LEU A 168 5.33 -13.15 2.69
C LEU A 168 6.64 -12.50 2.23
N GLY A 169 7.76 -12.88 2.83
CA GLY A 169 9.02 -12.21 2.51
C GLY A 169 10.28 -12.73 3.18
N GLY A 170 11.40 -12.00 3.02
CA GLY A 170 12.62 -12.31 3.77
C GLY A 170 12.44 -12.04 5.27
N TYR A 171 11.80 -10.92 5.59
CA TYR A 171 11.55 -10.46 6.94
C TYR A 171 10.09 -10.02 7.10
N CYS A 172 9.42 -10.53 8.13
CA CYS A 172 8.06 -10.15 8.51
C CYS A 172 8.07 -9.59 9.94
N PHE A 173 7.62 -8.36 10.11
CA PHE A 173 7.50 -7.68 11.39
C PHE A 173 6.03 -7.35 11.63
N ASN A 174 5.48 -7.85 12.74
CA ASN A 174 4.09 -7.64 13.13
C ASN A 174 4.03 -7.12 14.56
N THR A 175 3.51 -5.90 14.75
CA THR A 175 3.33 -5.27 16.06
C THR A 175 1.85 -4.97 16.32
N ASP A 176 1.35 -5.26 17.52
CA ASP A 176 -0.01 -4.93 17.97
C ASP A 176 -1.16 -5.48 17.09
N ASN A 177 -0.91 -6.58 16.36
CA ASN A 177 -1.89 -7.20 15.48
C ASN A 177 -2.72 -8.29 16.18
N ARG A 178 -3.92 -8.55 15.67
CA ARG A 178 -4.77 -9.62 16.24
C ARG A 178 -4.37 -11.01 15.76
N TYR A 179 -4.26 -11.20 14.45
CA TYR A 179 -3.98 -12.51 13.83
C TYR A 179 -2.94 -12.37 12.71
N PRO A 180 -1.70 -11.96 13.03
CA PRO A 180 -0.69 -11.84 11.99
C PRO A 180 -0.17 -13.21 11.54
N LEU A 181 0.02 -13.35 10.23
CA LEU A 181 0.69 -14.49 9.60
C LEU A 181 1.93 -14.00 8.86
N GLY A 182 3.11 -14.42 9.30
CA GLY A 182 4.38 -14.16 8.64
C GLY A 182 4.97 -15.45 8.06
N LEU A 183 5.31 -15.46 6.78
CA LEU A 183 6.09 -16.53 6.15
C LEU A 183 7.39 -15.93 5.61
N GLY A 184 8.54 -16.38 6.13
CA GLY A 184 9.81 -15.81 5.69
C GLY A 184 11.07 -16.39 6.29
N GLY A 185 12.22 -15.76 6.03
CA GLY A 185 13.46 -16.11 6.71
C GLY A 185 13.40 -15.80 8.20
N TYR A 186 12.82 -14.63 8.52
CA TYR A 186 12.69 -14.11 9.87
C TYR A 186 11.27 -13.58 10.10
N CYS A 187 10.64 -14.03 11.19
CA CYS A 187 9.33 -13.55 11.62
C CYS A 187 9.46 -12.95 13.03
N PHE A 188 9.10 -11.68 13.18
CA PHE A 188 9.10 -10.94 14.43
C PHE A 188 7.67 -10.54 14.76
N ASN A 189 7.18 -10.96 15.92
CA ASN A 189 5.84 -10.66 16.38
C ASN A 189 5.90 -10.08 17.80
N THR A 190 5.46 -8.84 17.97
CA THR A 190 5.41 -8.14 19.26
C THR A 190 3.99 -7.74 19.60
N ASP A 191 3.55 -7.95 20.85
CA ASP A 191 2.24 -7.50 21.36
C ASP A 191 1.00 -8.03 20.59
N ASN A 192 1.13 -9.15 19.89
CA ASN A 192 0.05 -9.74 19.10
C ASN A 192 -0.78 -10.75 19.90
N ARG A 193 -2.04 -10.95 19.49
CA ARG A 193 -2.91 -11.94 20.16
C ARG A 193 -2.63 -13.37 19.71
N TYR A 194 -2.62 -13.62 18.41
CA TYR A 194 -2.47 -14.96 17.82
C TYR A 194 -1.50 -14.93 16.64
N PRO A 195 -0.22 -14.59 16.85
CA PRO A 195 0.73 -14.56 15.75
C PRO A 195 1.14 -15.96 15.30
N LEU A 196 1.23 -16.16 13.99
CA LEU A 196 1.80 -17.35 13.37
C LEU A 196 3.01 -16.95 12.52
N GLY A 197 4.19 -17.42 12.90
CA GLY A 197 5.42 -17.26 12.13
C GLY A 197 5.89 -18.60 11.58
N LEU A 198 6.11 -18.70 10.27
CA LEU A 198 6.81 -19.83 9.65
C LEU A 198 8.11 -19.33 9.02
N GLY A 199 9.25 -19.81 9.49
CA GLY A 199 10.53 -19.33 8.96
C GLY A 199 11.78 -19.97 9.50
N GLY A 200 12.95 -19.45 9.11
CA GLY A 200 14.21 -19.88 9.72
C GLY A 200 14.29 -19.50 11.19
N TYR A 201 13.82 -18.29 11.51
CA TYR A 201 13.81 -17.71 12.84
C TYR A 201 12.44 -17.09 13.15
N CYS A 202 11.88 -17.45 14.29
CA CYS A 202 10.64 -16.88 14.81
C CYS A 202 10.92 -16.23 16.17
N PHE A 203 10.62 -14.94 16.31
CA PHE A 203 10.75 -14.16 17.52
C PHE A 203 9.38 -13.66 17.93
N ASN A 204 8.93 -14.03 19.12
CA ASN A 204 7.65 -13.64 19.67
C ASN A 204 7.83 -13.00 21.05
N THR A 205 7.47 -11.73 21.19
CA THR A 205 7.54 -10.99 22.46
C THR A 205 6.16 -10.49 22.86
N ASP A 206 5.79 -10.63 24.13
CA ASP A 206 4.54 -10.09 24.71
C ASP A 206 3.24 -10.56 24.03
N ASN A 207 3.24 -11.73 23.40
CA ASN A 207 2.08 -12.27 22.69
C ASN A 207 1.25 -13.21 23.57
N ARG A 208 -0.04 -13.34 23.26
CA ARG A 208 -0.92 -14.25 24.02
C ARG A 208 -0.76 -15.72 23.61
N TYR A 209 -0.84 -16.00 22.32
CA TYR A 209 -0.80 -17.37 21.78
C TYR A 209 0.10 -17.44 20.53
N PRO A 210 1.41 -17.17 20.66
CA PRO A 210 2.28 -17.24 19.50
C PRO A 210 2.57 -18.68 19.08
N LEU A 211 2.53 -18.92 17.77
CA LEU A 211 2.97 -20.16 17.15
C LEU A 211 4.15 -19.84 16.21
N GLY A 212 5.33 -20.33 16.56
CA GLY A 212 6.53 -20.28 15.72
C GLY A 212 6.88 -21.66 15.18
N LEU A 213 7.05 -21.78 13.87
CA LEU A 213 7.56 -22.98 13.22
C LEU A 213 8.85 -22.63 12.48
N GLY A 214 9.99 -23.18 12.90
CA GLY A 214 11.25 -22.81 12.29
C GLY A 214 12.50 -23.51 12.79
N GLY A 215 13.66 -23.09 12.30
CA GLY A 215 14.94 -23.58 12.83
C GLY A 215 15.14 -23.15 14.29
N TYR A 216 14.79 -21.88 14.58
CA TYR A 216 14.92 -21.27 15.88
C TYR A 216 13.63 -20.54 16.26
N CYS A 217 13.13 -20.82 17.46
CA CYS A 217 11.95 -20.15 18.04
C CYS A 217 12.37 -19.47 19.35
N PHE A 218 12.21 -18.16 19.44
CA PHE A 218 12.47 -17.35 20.61
C PHE A 218 11.15 -16.76 21.09
N ASN A 219 10.76 -17.06 22.33
CA ASN A 219 9.54 -16.58 22.93
C ASN A 219 9.87 -15.89 24.26
N THR A 220 9.52 -14.62 24.38
CA THR A 220 9.71 -13.82 25.60
C THR A 220 8.38 -13.24 26.07
N ASP A 221 8.07 -13.32 27.38
CA ASP A 221 6.89 -12.69 28.00
C ASP A 221 5.52 -13.09 27.40
N ASN A 222 5.41 -14.29 26.82
CA ASN A 222 4.18 -14.77 26.20
C ASN A 222 3.33 -15.62 27.15
N ARG A 223 2.02 -15.70 26.91
CA ARG A 223 1.11 -16.46 27.81
C ARG A 223 0.96 -17.95 27.51
N TYR A 224 1.10 -18.36 26.25
CA TYR A 224 0.97 -19.74 25.79
C TYR A 224 1.79 -19.95 24.51
N PRO A 225 3.12 -19.76 24.53
CA PRO A 225 3.91 -19.89 23.32
C PRO A 225 4.10 -21.36 22.92
N LEU A 226 3.93 -21.61 21.62
CA LEU A 226 4.27 -22.88 20.98
C LEU A 226 5.38 -22.67 19.95
N GLY A 227 6.55 -23.23 20.23
CA GLY A 227 7.68 -23.27 19.29
C GLY A 227 7.90 -24.69 18.79
N LEU A 228 7.87 -24.90 17.47
CA LEU A 228 8.33 -26.15 16.85
C LEU A 228 9.59 -25.88 16.04
N GLY A 229 10.71 -26.51 16.40
CA GLY A 229 11.96 -26.23 15.69
C GLY A 229 13.18 -27.01 16.12
N GLY A 230 14.33 -26.67 15.55
CA GLY A 230 15.61 -27.24 16.01
C GLY A 230 15.94 -26.77 17.43
N TYR A 231 15.71 -25.48 17.68
CA TYR A 231 15.99 -24.80 18.93
C TYR A 231 14.79 -23.97 19.39
N CYS A 232 14.43 -24.09 20.67
CA CYS A 232 13.40 -23.27 21.30
C CYS A 232 13.96 -22.61 22.56
N PHE A 233 13.82 -21.29 22.65
CA PHE A 233 14.22 -20.48 23.80
C PHE A 233 13.00 -19.77 24.35
N ASN A 234 12.63 -20.10 25.58
CA ASN A 234 11.48 -19.53 26.27
C ASN A 234 11.96 -18.81 27.53
N THR A 235 11.58 -17.54 27.67
CA THR A 235 11.92 -16.69 28.82
C THR A 235 10.71 -15.87 29.27
N ASP A 236 10.47 -15.86 30.57
CA ASP A 236 9.37 -15.20 31.26
C ASP A 236 7.97 -15.51 30.67
N ASN A 237 7.79 -16.71 30.09
CA ASN A 237 6.50 -17.12 29.56
C ASN A 237 5.62 -17.81 30.61
N ARG A 238 4.31 -17.80 30.36
CA ARG A 238 3.37 -18.69 31.02
C ARG A 238 3.16 -19.89 30.10
N TYR A 239 3.23 -21.10 30.64
CA TYR A 239 2.96 -22.35 29.92
C TYR A 239 3.66 -22.51 28.55
N PRO A 240 4.99 -22.35 28.46
CA PRO A 240 5.68 -22.55 27.20
C PRO A 240 5.70 -24.02 26.79
N LEU A 241 5.49 -24.27 25.49
CA LEU A 241 5.69 -25.57 24.88
C LEU A 241 6.69 -25.43 23.73
N GLY A 242 7.88 -25.98 23.93
CA GLY A 242 8.88 -26.16 22.88
C GLY A 242 8.91 -27.63 22.45
N LEU A 243 8.83 -27.89 21.15
CA LEU A 243 9.07 -29.22 20.59
C LEU A 243 10.21 -29.11 19.59
N GLY A 244 11.33 -29.73 19.93
CA GLY A 244 12.54 -29.59 19.14
C GLY A 244 13.70 -30.41 19.64
N GLY A 245 14.84 -30.29 18.94
CA GLY A 245 16.08 -30.94 19.35
C GLY A 245 16.60 -30.40 20.68
N TYR A 246 16.48 -29.09 20.89
CA TYR A 246 16.93 -28.41 22.10
C TYR A 246 15.91 -27.36 22.54
N CYS A 247 15.33 -27.54 23.72
CA CYS A 247 14.39 -26.58 24.31
C CYS A 247 14.92 -26.07 25.65
N PHE A 248 15.12 -24.77 25.75
CA PHE A 248 15.55 -24.07 26.95
C PHE A 248 14.42 -23.19 27.48
N ASN A 249 14.16 -23.29 28.78
CA ASN A 249 13.10 -22.56 29.45
C ASN A 249 13.62 -22.01 30.78
N THR A 250 13.57 -20.68 30.96
CA THR A 250 14.03 -20.00 32.18
C THR A 250 12.90 -19.63 33.14
N ASP A 251 11.66 -20.03 32.84
CA ASP A 251 10.48 -19.55 33.56
C ASP A 251 10.42 -20.13 34.98
N ASN A 252 10.41 -19.26 35.98
CA ASN A 252 10.16 -19.63 37.38
C ASN A 252 8.73 -20.15 37.51
N GLN A 253 8.56 -21.45 37.71
CA GLN A 253 7.29 -22.07 38.07
C GLN A 253 6.86 -21.55 39.46
N ALA A 254 5.85 -20.68 39.52
CA ALA A 254 5.10 -20.35 40.74
C ALA A 254 3.60 -20.31 40.44
#